data_AF-A0A3N0XTD2-F1
#
_entry.id   AF-A0A3N0XTD2-F1
#
_cell.length_a   1.000
_cell.length_b   1.000
_cell.length_c   1.000
_cell.angle_alpha   90.00
_cell.angle_beta   90.00
_cell.angle_gamma   90.00
#
_symmetry.space_group_name_H-M   'P 1'
#
loop_
_entity.id
_entity.type
_entity.pdbx_description
1 polymer ?
#
loop_
_entity_poly.entity_id
_entity_poly.type
_entity_poly.pdbx_seq_one_letter_code
_entity_poly.pdbx_strand_id
1 'polypeptide(L)'
;MWCVPHPTKEGHTLVLLDTEGLGDVEKGDEKHDTWIFCLAVLLSSTLVYNSLGTIDNMALEKLHYVTELTENIRVKAEVSRDEDQSADFMRVFPSFVWAVRDFTLELKKGDDQITSDEYLESALKLKTGSSAQTERYNLPRQCLRHFFAVRKCFVFPRPASTKNMRRMEELEENDLDSEFLEQAKNFCRYIYDNAEPKVVSGGRAITGTALGNLAEVYIEAIRSGKVPCLENAVVSLAKIQNVRAVEQALESYMTEMLSMAQLPMDPEDLSNIHTVAEKKATEVFIAMSFNDNDQIYQQELMARNTGSARKPIKHSVSFGSSWKAGADSREAGTAGSAQKSISHSASFGGSWKTVAGSWKTVAGSRMASFLAGPLRGSSLGRLGPGIRLEPWGMPTGVTGGRSWWLVSWPGHPCL
;
A
#
# COMPACT_ATOMS: atom_id res chain seq x y z
N MET A 1 11.32 -0.22 2.35
CA MET A 1 10.20 0.26 3.19
C MET A 1 10.19 -0.48 4.51
N TRP A 2 9.67 0.13 5.57
CA TRP A 2 9.42 -0.54 6.85
C TRP A 2 8.03 -0.14 7.36
N CYS A 3 7.18 -1.12 7.65
CA CYS A 3 5.82 -0.90 8.15
C CYS A 3 5.77 -1.24 9.64
N VAL A 4 5.32 -0.30 10.47
CA VAL A 4 5.15 -0.48 11.92
C VAL A 4 3.80 0.08 12.38
N PRO A 5 3.20 -0.42 13.48
CA PRO A 5 2.03 0.22 14.08
C PRO A 5 2.32 1.69 14.39
N HIS A 6 1.35 2.58 14.13
CA HIS A 6 1.55 4.00 14.40
C HIS A 6 1.58 4.25 15.92
N PRO A 7 2.63 4.89 16.48
CA PRO A 7 2.86 4.90 17.93
C PRO A 7 1.81 5.70 18.73
N THR A 8 1.10 6.64 18.08
CA THR A 8 0.10 7.52 18.71
C THR A 8 -1.30 7.44 18.08
N LYS A 9 -1.51 6.66 17.00
CA LYS A 9 -2.78 6.61 16.25
C LYS A 9 -3.22 5.15 16.13
N GLU A 10 -4.15 4.72 16.98
CA GLU A 10 -4.65 3.34 16.99
C GLU A 10 -5.28 2.97 15.63
N GLY A 11 -5.15 1.70 15.23
CA GLY A 11 -5.63 1.18 13.94
C GLY A 11 -4.85 1.67 12.71
N HIS A 12 -3.85 2.53 12.86
CA HIS A 12 -3.03 3.05 11.76
C HIS A 12 -1.65 2.38 11.69
N THR A 13 -1.09 2.33 10.47
CA THR A 13 0.27 1.84 10.19
C THR A 13 1.12 3.01 9.72
N LEU A 14 2.26 3.23 10.38
CA LEU A 14 3.30 4.12 9.88
C LEU A 14 4.17 3.35 8.87
N VAL A 15 4.27 3.89 7.65
CA VAL A 15 5.10 3.33 6.58
C VAL A 15 6.30 4.24 6.36
N LEU A 16 7.48 3.76 6.72
CA LEU A 16 8.75 4.45 6.50
C LEU A 16 9.28 4.07 5.11
N LEU A 17 9.35 5.06 4.22
CA LEU A 17 9.94 4.96 2.90
C LEU A 17 11.30 5.66 2.90
N ASP A 18 12.35 4.87 3.06
CA ASP A 18 13.72 5.32 2.84
C ASP A 18 14.08 5.19 1.35
N THR A 19 14.84 6.15 0.83
CA THR A 19 15.22 6.23 -0.59
C THR A 19 16.73 6.12 -0.74
N GLU A 20 17.16 5.79 -1.95
CA GLU A 20 18.57 5.96 -2.30
C GLU A 20 19.00 7.43 -2.18
N GLY A 21 20.30 7.66 -1.91
CA GLY A 21 20.89 8.99 -1.87
C GLY A 21 21.04 9.58 -3.27
N LEU A 22 20.29 10.65 -3.55
CA LEU A 22 20.32 11.38 -4.82
C LEU A 22 21.73 11.92 -5.13
N GLY A 23 22.14 11.85 -6.40
CA GLY A 23 23.43 12.33 -6.88
C GLY A 23 24.60 11.33 -6.72
N ASP A 24 24.33 10.03 -6.69
CA ASP A 24 25.38 8.99 -6.68
C ASP A 24 26.11 8.91 -8.03
N VAL A 25 27.35 9.42 -8.04
CA VAL A 25 28.20 9.54 -9.23
C VAL A 25 28.51 8.18 -9.87
N GLU A 26 28.49 7.08 -9.11
CA GLU A 26 28.76 5.73 -9.64
C GLU A 26 27.54 5.11 -10.34
N LYS A 27 26.34 5.71 -10.23
CA LYS A 27 25.07 5.12 -10.72
C LYS A 27 24.43 5.86 -11.89
N GLY A 28 24.85 7.10 -12.16
CA GLY A 28 25.02 7.59 -13.53
C GLY A 28 23.79 7.88 -14.39
N ASP A 29 22.57 7.93 -13.84
CA ASP A 29 21.38 8.44 -14.56
C ASP A 29 20.60 9.43 -13.70
N GLU A 30 20.71 10.73 -14.03
CA GLU A 30 19.97 11.82 -13.38
C GLU A 30 18.45 11.56 -13.40
N LYS A 31 17.94 10.86 -14.42
CA LYS A 31 16.52 10.51 -14.50
C LYS A 31 16.11 9.50 -13.45
N HIS A 32 17.01 8.64 -12.99
CA HIS A 32 16.71 7.66 -11.94
C HIS A 32 16.41 8.37 -10.62
N ASP A 33 17.23 9.37 -10.27
CA ASP A 33 17.04 10.23 -9.11
C ASP A 33 15.71 11.01 -9.21
N THR A 34 15.40 11.60 -10.38
CA THR A 34 14.12 12.27 -10.62
C THR A 34 12.95 11.30 -10.40
N TRP A 35 13.02 10.06 -10.87
CA TRP A 35 11.96 9.07 -10.65
C TRP A 35 11.84 8.61 -9.19
N ILE A 36 12.95 8.42 -8.48
CA ILE A 36 12.94 8.14 -7.04
C ILE A 36 12.24 9.27 -6.29
N PHE A 37 12.61 10.52 -6.60
CA PHE A 37 12.02 11.69 -5.97
C PHE A 37 10.52 11.83 -6.28
N CYS A 38 10.12 11.63 -7.54
CA CYS A 38 8.71 11.60 -7.94
C CYS A 38 7.92 10.51 -7.20
N LEU A 39 8.45 9.28 -7.11
CA LEU A 39 7.80 8.19 -6.39
C LEU A 39 7.69 8.47 -4.88
N ALA A 40 8.71 9.09 -4.27
CA ALA A 40 8.66 9.52 -2.87
C ALA A 40 7.55 10.57 -2.62
N VAL A 41 7.41 11.56 -3.51
CA VAL A 41 6.30 12.54 -3.48
C VAL A 41 4.95 11.85 -3.64
N LEU A 42 4.81 10.95 -4.61
CA LEU A 42 3.55 10.30 -4.94
C LEU A 42 3.05 9.34 -3.85
N LEU A 43 3.95 8.59 -3.23
CA LEU A 43 3.61 7.53 -2.27
C LEU A 43 3.54 8.00 -0.81
N SER A 44 4.24 9.08 -0.44
CA SER A 44 4.21 9.62 0.93
C SER A 44 3.03 10.55 1.21
N SER A 45 2.62 10.67 2.48
CA SER A 45 1.79 11.79 2.98
C SER A 45 2.63 12.90 3.61
N THR A 46 3.88 12.61 3.97
CA THR A 46 4.88 13.58 4.47
C THR A 46 6.23 13.28 3.83
N LEU A 47 6.85 14.27 3.17
CA LEU A 47 8.12 14.13 2.48
C LEU A 47 9.31 14.56 3.35
N VAL A 48 10.10 13.54 3.70
CA VAL A 48 11.45 13.51 4.33
C VAL A 48 12.60 14.18 3.57
N TYR A 49 12.57 15.46 3.14
CA TYR A 49 13.77 16.01 2.50
C TYR A 49 14.86 16.33 3.52
N ASN A 50 16.01 15.66 3.42
CA ASN A 50 17.13 15.86 4.33
C ASN A 50 18.38 16.35 3.57
N SER A 51 19.05 17.38 4.12
CA SER A 51 20.35 17.86 3.64
C SER A 51 21.35 18.03 4.79
N LEU A 52 22.63 18.22 4.47
CA LEU A 52 23.70 18.56 5.41
C LEU A 52 24.01 20.08 5.36
N GLY A 53 24.42 20.66 6.48
CA GLY A 53 24.91 22.02 6.57
C GLY A 53 23.80 23.06 6.70
N THR A 54 23.51 23.80 5.63
CA THR A 54 22.60 24.96 5.64
C THR A 54 21.75 25.02 4.37
N ILE A 55 20.62 25.72 4.41
CA ILE A 55 19.78 25.99 3.24
C ILE A 55 20.35 27.19 2.48
N ASP A 56 21.39 26.95 1.68
CA ASP A 56 21.96 27.93 0.75
C ASP A 56 21.38 27.78 -0.67
N ASN A 57 21.94 28.50 -1.65
CA ASN A 57 21.50 28.36 -3.03
C ASN A 57 21.89 27.00 -3.63
N MET A 58 23.02 26.40 -3.22
CA MET A 58 23.44 25.10 -3.72
C MET A 58 22.52 23.99 -3.22
N ALA A 59 22.01 24.07 -1.99
CA ALA A 59 21.03 23.15 -1.43
C ALA A 59 19.69 23.22 -2.19
N LEU A 60 19.27 24.42 -2.61
CA LEU A 60 18.07 24.62 -3.43
C LEU A 60 18.26 24.26 -4.91
N GLU A 61 19.46 24.44 -5.48
CA GLU A 61 19.80 23.95 -6.84
C GLU A 61 19.94 22.43 -6.88
N LYS A 62 20.44 21.79 -5.81
CA LYS A 62 20.38 20.32 -5.64
C LYS A 62 18.95 19.79 -5.56
N LEU A 63 17.98 20.64 -5.24
CA LEU A 63 16.56 20.31 -5.22
C LEU A 63 15.86 20.64 -6.56
N HIS A 64 16.61 20.75 -7.67
CA HIS A 64 16.05 20.91 -9.03
C HIS A 64 15.03 19.83 -9.40
N TYR A 65 15.11 18.62 -8.83
CA TYR A 65 14.07 17.58 -8.94
C TYR A 65 12.65 18.10 -8.61
N VAL A 66 12.52 19.08 -7.70
CA VAL A 66 11.24 19.74 -7.41
C VAL A 66 10.72 20.53 -8.61
N THR A 67 11.59 21.16 -9.40
CA THR A 67 11.19 21.88 -10.64
C THR A 67 10.77 20.91 -11.76
N GLU A 68 11.30 19.69 -11.76
CA GLU A 68 10.97 18.65 -12.72
C GLU A 68 9.65 17.91 -12.41
N LEU A 69 9.06 18.10 -11.22
CA LEU A 69 7.81 17.44 -10.83
C LEU A 69 6.64 17.74 -11.79
N THR A 70 6.57 18.95 -12.34
CA THR A 70 5.52 19.33 -13.31
C THR A 70 5.67 18.65 -14.67
N GLU A 71 6.87 18.21 -15.03
CA GLU A 71 7.11 17.45 -16.27
C GLU A 71 6.91 15.94 -16.04
N ASN A 72 7.19 15.47 -14.82
CA ASN A 72 7.21 14.06 -14.44
C ASN A 72 5.99 13.59 -13.63
N ILE A 73 5.06 14.48 -13.27
CA ILE A 73 3.79 14.15 -12.58
C ILE A 73 2.64 14.96 -13.19
N ARG A 74 1.53 14.28 -13.53
CA ARG A 74 0.26 14.92 -13.91
C ARG A 74 -0.81 14.68 -12.86
N VAL A 75 -1.53 15.71 -12.41
CA VAL A 75 -2.64 15.48 -11.47
C VAL A 75 -3.88 14.97 -12.21
N LYS A 76 -4.27 15.67 -13.28
CA LYS A 76 -5.42 15.33 -14.16
C LYS A 76 -4.97 14.51 -15.37
N ALA A 77 -5.87 13.68 -15.89
CA ALA A 77 -5.68 12.90 -17.12
C ALA A 77 -5.82 13.78 -18.37
N GLU A 78 -6.81 14.69 -18.37
CA GLU A 78 -6.99 15.73 -19.38
C GLU A 78 -6.55 17.09 -18.82
N VAL A 79 -5.80 17.85 -19.62
CA VAL A 79 -5.28 19.17 -19.25
C VAL A 79 -5.65 20.14 -20.36
N SER A 80 -6.56 21.08 -20.06
CA SER A 80 -6.75 22.26 -20.90
C SER A 80 -5.50 23.16 -20.79
N ARG A 81 -5.05 23.77 -21.89
CA ARG A 81 -3.72 24.43 -21.94
C ARG A 81 -3.59 25.68 -21.05
N ASP A 82 -4.71 26.19 -20.53
CA ASP A 82 -4.80 27.41 -19.74
C ASP A 82 -5.20 27.16 -18.27
N GLU A 83 -5.33 25.90 -17.83
CA GLU A 83 -5.65 25.58 -16.43
C GLU A 83 -4.42 25.58 -15.52
N ASP A 84 -4.41 26.49 -14.54
CA ASP A 84 -3.48 26.45 -13.42
C ASP A 84 -3.77 25.25 -12.51
N GLN A 85 -2.89 24.25 -12.56
CA GLN A 85 -2.97 23.04 -11.73
C GLN A 85 -2.49 23.26 -10.28
N SER A 86 -2.13 24.49 -9.88
CA SER A 86 -1.65 24.82 -8.52
C SER A 86 -2.48 24.22 -7.39
N ALA A 87 -3.80 24.43 -7.42
CA ALA A 87 -4.74 23.96 -6.41
C ALA A 87 -4.87 22.43 -6.40
N ASP A 88 -4.67 21.79 -7.57
CA ASP A 88 -4.68 20.34 -7.71
C ASP A 88 -3.40 19.71 -7.14
N PHE A 89 -2.23 20.32 -7.37
CA PHE A 89 -0.97 19.91 -6.75
C PHE A 89 -1.02 20.07 -5.22
N MET A 90 -1.34 21.27 -4.71
CA MET A 90 -1.41 21.57 -3.27
C MET A 90 -2.33 20.64 -2.48
N ARG A 91 -3.37 20.09 -3.13
CA ARG A 91 -4.36 19.21 -2.50
C ARG A 91 -3.91 17.75 -2.34
N VAL A 92 -2.99 17.26 -3.19
CA VAL A 92 -2.64 15.83 -3.23
C VAL A 92 -1.16 15.56 -2.92
N PHE A 93 -0.32 16.59 -2.94
CA PHE A 93 1.08 16.49 -2.57
C PHE A 93 1.24 16.39 -1.03
N PRO A 94 2.31 15.74 -0.55
CA PRO A 94 2.55 15.54 0.87
C PRO A 94 2.85 16.85 1.60
N SER A 95 2.78 16.84 2.94
CA SER A 95 3.44 17.88 3.72
C SER A 95 4.96 17.78 3.57
N PHE A 96 5.66 18.90 3.38
CA PHE A 96 7.11 18.90 3.19
C PHE A 96 7.84 19.21 4.49
N VAL A 97 8.82 18.38 4.85
CA VAL A 97 9.69 18.63 6.00
C VAL A 97 11.12 18.73 5.50
N TRP A 98 11.81 19.83 5.82
CA TRP A 98 13.24 19.97 5.59
C TRP A 98 14.01 19.67 6.87
N ALA A 99 14.68 18.52 6.90
CA ALA A 99 15.63 18.15 7.94
C ALA A 99 17.03 18.64 7.53
N VAL A 100 17.62 19.54 8.32
CA VAL A 100 18.95 20.12 8.05
C VAL A 100 19.92 19.60 9.10
N ARG A 101 20.79 18.67 8.72
CA ARG A 101 21.72 17.94 9.61
C ARG A 101 23.06 18.66 9.72
N ASP A 102 23.73 18.48 10.86
CA ASP A 102 25.00 19.13 11.19
C ASP A 102 24.91 20.67 11.01
N PHE A 103 23.80 21.27 11.47
CA PHE A 103 23.55 22.71 11.40
C PHE A 103 24.48 23.47 12.36
N THR A 104 25.09 24.55 11.87
CA THR A 104 26.15 25.29 12.58
C THR A 104 25.89 26.80 12.71
N LEU A 105 24.77 27.30 12.18
CA LEU A 105 24.40 28.71 12.30
C LEU A 105 23.57 28.94 13.57
N GLU A 106 23.66 30.14 14.13
CA GLU A 106 22.65 30.62 15.07
C GLU A 106 21.38 31.00 14.29
N LEU A 107 20.20 30.61 14.77
CA LEU A 107 18.91 31.00 14.19
C LEU A 107 18.57 32.45 14.54
N LYS A 108 19.34 33.41 14.01
CA LYS A 108 19.15 34.85 14.20
C LYS A 108 19.01 35.60 12.89
N LYS A 109 18.33 36.75 12.94
CA LYS A 109 18.10 37.64 11.80
C LYS A 109 18.29 39.09 12.21
N GLY A 110 19.54 39.55 12.19
CA GLY A 110 19.93 40.73 12.96
C GLY A 110 20.04 40.34 14.42
N ASP A 111 19.44 41.13 15.31
CA ASP A 111 19.41 40.86 16.75
C ASP A 111 18.28 39.92 17.18
N ASP A 112 17.26 39.72 16.33
CA ASP A 112 16.10 38.88 16.62
C ASP A 112 16.41 37.38 16.46
N GLN A 113 16.01 36.58 17.45
CA GLN A 113 15.95 35.12 17.35
C GLN A 113 14.77 34.71 16.46
N ILE A 114 14.99 33.72 15.58
CA ILE A 114 13.97 33.18 14.67
C ILE A 114 13.82 31.67 14.86
N THR A 115 12.67 31.14 14.45
CA THR A 115 12.43 29.70 14.39
C THR A 115 13.08 29.05 13.16
N SER A 116 13.25 27.73 13.17
CA SER A 116 13.69 26.96 11.99
C SER A 116 12.73 27.13 10.80
N ASP A 117 11.42 27.29 11.05
CA ASP A 117 10.42 27.51 10.01
C ASP A 117 10.56 28.89 9.35
N GLU A 118 10.81 29.94 10.15
CA GLU A 118 11.10 31.29 9.64
C GLU A 118 12.44 31.36 8.89
N TYR A 119 13.42 30.53 9.27
CA TYR A 119 14.65 30.33 8.52
C TYR A 119 14.37 29.71 7.13
N LEU A 120 13.55 28.65 7.07
CA LEU A 120 13.12 28.05 5.80
C LEU A 120 12.35 29.04 4.92
N GLU A 121 11.32 29.71 5.44
CA GLU A 121 10.56 30.70 4.66
C GLU A 121 11.40 31.92 4.25
N SER A 122 12.43 32.28 5.04
CA SER A 122 13.42 33.28 4.62
C SER A 122 14.30 32.77 3.46
N ALA A 123 14.69 31.50 3.45
CA ALA A 123 15.46 30.89 2.36
C ALA A 123 14.62 30.72 1.07
N LEU A 124 13.30 30.52 1.20
CA LEU A 124 12.34 30.42 0.10
C LEU A 124 11.81 31.78 -0.41
N LYS A 125 12.28 32.89 0.16
CA LYS A 125 11.89 34.24 -0.28
C LYS A 125 12.32 34.50 -1.73
N LEU A 126 11.38 34.94 -2.55
CA LEU A 126 11.62 35.27 -3.95
C LEU A 126 12.32 36.63 -4.11
N LYS A 127 13.14 36.76 -5.15
CA LYS A 127 13.71 38.03 -5.60
C LYS A 127 12.80 38.71 -6.60
N THR A 128 12.73 40.03 -6.55
CA THR A 128 12.01 40.87 -7.51
C THR A 128 12.82 41.07 -8.79
N GLY A 129 12.14 41.12 -9.94
CA GLY A 129 12.74 41.34 -11.26
C GLY A 129 12.59 40.12 -12.18
N SER A 130 12.84 40.33 -13.47
CA SER A 130 12.61 39.36 -14.56
C SER A 130 13.88 39.13 -15.39
N SER A 131 15.04 39.05 -14.72
CA SER A 131 16.28 38.61 -15.38
C SER A 131 16.40 37.09 -15.28
N ALA A 132 17.04 36.45 -16.26
CA ALA A 132 17.23 34.99 -16.27
C ALA A 132 17.89 34.44 -14.99
N GLN A 133 18.78 35.23 -14.35
CA GLN A 133 19.38 34.87 -13.06
C GLN A 133 18.36 34.92 -11.90
N THR A 134 17.44 35.88 -11.92
CA THR A 134 16.34 35.97 -10.95
C THR A 134 15.33 34.86 -11.16
N GLU A 135 15.02 34.50 -12.40
CA GLU A 135 14.14 33.37 -12.74
C GLU A 135 14.74 32.04 -12.26
N ARG A 136 16.01 31.74 -12.60
CA ARG A 136 16.70 30.53 -12.11
C ARG A 136 16.77 30.46 -10.59
N TYR A 137 16.95 31.59 -9.90
CA TYR A 137 16.91 31.66 -8.44
C TYR A 137 15.49 31.43 -7.86
N ASN A 138 14.46 31.97 -8.53
CA ASN A 138 13.08 31.92 -8.07
C ASN A 138 12.41 30.57 -8.34
N LEU A 139 12.71 29.90 -9.46
CA LEU A 139 12.01 28.69 -9.91
C LEU A 139 11.90 27.58 -8.85
N PRO A 140 12.99 27.04 -8.25
CA PRO A 140 12.88 26.00 -7.23
C PRO A 140 12.13 26.46 -5.98
N ARG A 141 12.21 27.76 -5.64
CA ARG A 141 11.50 28.36 -4.50
C ARG A 141 10.01 28.53 -4.77
N GLN A 142 9.63 28.89 -5.99
CA GLN A 142 8.25 28.93 -6.45
C GLN A 142 7.65 27.53 -6.42
N CYS A 143 8.30 26.56 -7.06
CA CYS A 143 7.88 25.16 -7.07
C CYS A 143 7.67 24.59 -5.66
N LEU A 144 8.63 24.78 -4.73
CA LEU A 144 8.47 24.35 -3.33
C LEU A 144 7.24 24.98 -2.64
N ARG A 145 7.04 26.29 -2.79
CA ARG A 145 5.92 27.01 -2.17
C ARG A 145 4.56 26.68 -2.82
N HIS A 146 4.58 26.24 -4.07
CA HIS A 146 3.42 25.98 -4.90
C HIS A 146 2.94 24.52 -4.81
N PHE A 147 3.86 23.55 -4.70
CA PHE A 147 3.51 22.13 -4.61
C PHE A 147 3.22 21.69 -3.18
N PHE A 148 3.97 22.21 -2.20
CA PHE A 148 3.88 21.76 -0.80
C PHE A 148 3.24 22.85 0.05
N ALA A 149 1.91 22.79 0.25
CA ALA A 149 1.17 23.80 0.99
C ALA A 149 1.64 23.94 2.45
N VAL A 150 1.86 22.81 3.12
CA VAL A 150 2.44 22.73 4.47
C VAL A 150 3.94 22.46 4.36
N ARG A 151 4.75 23.32 4.96
CA ARG A 151 6.21 23.21 5.02
C ARG A 151 6.68 23.36 6.47
N LYS A 152 7.61 22.51 6.91
CA LYS A 152 8.20 22.50 8.25
C LYS A 152 9.71 22.36 8.13
N CYS A 153 10.46 22.95 9.05
CA CYS A 153 11.91 22.83 9.12
C CYS A 153 12.37 22.33 10.50
N PHE A 154 13.33 21.41 10.49
CA PHE A 154 14.08 21.00 11.67
C PHE A 154 15.57 21.15 11.36
N VAL A 155 16.26 21.98 12.14
CA VAL A 155 17.71 22.02 12.17
C VAL A 155 18.20 21.08 13.26
N PHE A 156 19.21 20.26 12.99
CA PHE A 156 19.79 19.31 13.93
C PHE A 156 21.26 19.68 14.17
N PRO A 157 21.71 19.86 15.42
CA PRO A 157 23.13 19.95 15.72
C PRO A 157 23.80 18.61 15.39
N ARG A 158 25.13 18.59 15.47
CA ARG A 158 25.90 17.40 15.10
C ARG A 158 25.67 16.27 16.13
N PRO A 159 25.31 15.03 15.71
CA PRO A 159 24.90 13.99 16.65
C PRO A 159 25.95 13.60 17.70
N ALA A 160 27.23 13.66 17.33
CA ALA A 160 28.34 13.31 18.20
C ALA A 160 29.65 13.96 17.73
N SER A 161 30.73 13.83 18.53
CA SER A 161 32.06 14.27 18.15
C SER A 161 32.57 13.59 16.86
N THR A 162 33.45 14.25 16.10
CA THR A 162 34.06 13.68 14.86
C THR A 162 34.70 12.30 15.06
N LYS A 163 35.16 11.98 16.29
CA LYS A 163 35.70 10.67 16.64
C LYS A 163 34.59 9.61 16.75
N ASN A 164 33.52 9.93 17.48
CA ASN A 164 32.39 9.03 17.72
C ASN A 164 31.58 8.80 16.43
N MET A 165 31.42 9.83 15.60
CA MET A 165 30.75 9.73 14.28
C MET A 165 31.36 8.66 13.35
N ARG A 166 32.60 8.22 13.56
CA ARG A 166 33.24 7.12 12.80
C ARG A 166 32.81 5.71 13.23
N ARG A 167 32.14 5.60 14.38
CA ARG A 167 31.65 4.37 15.01
C ARG A 167 30.16 4.52 15.34
N MET A 168 29.41 5.25 14.51
CA MET A 168 28.02 5.64 14.80
C MET A 168 27.10 4.44 15.07
N GLU A 169 27.33 3.31 14.39
CA GLU A 169 26.60 2.05 14.58
C GLU A 169 26.83 1.41 15.96
N GLU A 170 27.90 1.81 16.66
CA GLU A 170 28.31 1.28 17.97
C GLU A 170 27.96 2.22 19.14
N LEU A 171 27.35 3.39 18.88
CA LEU A 171 27.01 4.38 19.90
C LEU A 171 25.65 4.09 20.54
N GLU A 172 25.55 4.27 21.86
CA GLU A 172 24.27 4.31 22.56
C GLU A 172 23.67 5.73 22.56
N GLU A 173 22.39 5.89 22.93
CA GLU A 173 21.79 7.24 23.08
C GLU A 173 22.62 8.12 24.03
N ASN A 174 23.25 7.55 25.06
CA ASN A 174 24.06 8.30 26.03
C ASN A 174 25.39 8.84 25.44
N ASP A 175 25.84 8.36 24.29
CA ASP A 175 27.04 8.85 23.59
C ASP A 175 26.73 10.00 22.61
N LEU A 176 25.44 10.30 22.41
CA LEU A 176 24.95 11.34 21.52
C LEU A 176 24.76 12.67 22.25
N ASP A 177 24.85 13.76 21.49
CA ASP A 177 24.62 15.10 22.00
C ASP A 177 23.18 15.28 22.49
N SER A 178 22.99 15.88 23.66
CA SER A 178 21.67 16.01 24.28
C SER A 178 20.73 16.93 23.51
N GLU A 179 21.24 17.99 22.87
CA GLU A 179 20.45 18.89 22.03
C GLU A 179 20.02 18.16 20.74
N PHE A 180 20.90 17.33 20.18
CA PHE A 180 20.54 16.44 19.07
C PHE A 180 19.43 15.46 19.46
N LEU A 181 19.53 14.80 20.62
CA LEU A 181 18.52 13.86 21.11
C LEU A 181 17.17 14.53 21.36
N GLU A 182 17.16 15.71 21.97
CA GLU A 182 15.94 16.49 22.20
C GLU A 182 15.28 16.86 20.87
N GLN A 183 16.07 17.35 19.91
CA GLN A 183 15.56 17.73 18.61
C GLN A 183 15.08 16.53 17.78
N ALA A 184 15.75 15.38 17.87
CA ALA A 184 15.28 14.13 17.28
C ALA A 184 13.93 13.68 17.87
N LYS A 185 13.76 13.79 19.19
CA LYS A 185 12.49 13.51 19.88
C LYS A 185 11.38 14.48 19.46
N ASN A 186 11.69 15.76 19.28
CA ASN A 186 10.75 16.78 18.78
C ASN A 186 10.35 16.54 17.32
N PHE A 187 11.30 16.18 16.45
CA PHE A 187 11.03 15.77 15.07
C PHE A 187 10.10 14.54 15.02
N CYS A 188 10.45 13.46 15.72
CA CYS A 188 9.63 12.24 15.74
C CYS A 188 8.21 12.52 16.25
N ARG A 189 8.06 13.28 17.34
CA ARG A 189 6.75 13.71 17.87
C ARG A 189 5.96 14.49 16.80
N TYR A 190 6.58 15.47 16.15
CA TYR A 190 5.92 16.23 15.09
C TYR A 190 5.42 15.34 13.96
N ILE A 191 6.22 14.37 13.51
CA ILE A 191 5.82 13.41 12.48
C ILE A 191 4.62 12.57 12.96
N TYR A 192 4.66 12.02 14.18
CA TYR A 192 3.55 11.21 14.70
C TYR A 192 2.25 12.01 14.87
N ASP A 193 2.35 13.27 15.28
CA ASP A 193 1.17 14.11 15.53
C ASP A 193 0.58 14.63 14.20
N ASN A 194 1.43 15.07 13.25
CA ASN A 194 1.04 15.84 12.06
C ASN A 194 1.08 15.06 10.73
N ALA A 195 1.64 13.84 10.69
CA ALA A 195 1.56 13.01 9.49
C ALA A 195 0.13 12.46 9.36
N GLU A 196 -0.58 12.92 8.33
CA GLU A 196 -1.91 12.44 8.00
C GLU A 196 -1.85 11.09 7.27
N PRO A 197 -2.91 10.26 7.36
CA PRO A 197 -3.05 9.08 6.52
C PRO A 197 -2.96 9.47 5.04
N LYS A 198 -2.25 8.69 4.23
CA LYS A 198 -2.19 8.96 2.79
C LYS A 198 -3.60 8.80 2.19
N VAL A 199 -4.08 9.89 1.59
CA VAL A 199 -5.34 9.94 0.85
C VAL A 199 -5.08 10.00 -0.64
N VAL A 200 -6.08 9.63 -1.42
CA VAL A 200 -6.14 9.86 -2.87
C VAL A 200 -7.37 10.71 -3.21
N SER A 201 -7.56 11.06 -4.49
CA SER A 201 -8.72 11.87 -4.92
C SER A 201 -10.04 11.23 -4.48
N GLY A 202 -10.96 12.06 -3.98
CA GLY A 202 -12.15 11.61 -3.23
C GLY A 202 -11.96 11.52 -1.71
N GLY A 203 -10.76 11.78 -1.18
CA GLY A 203 -10.52 11.93 0.27
C GLY A 203 -10.48 10.62 1.05
N ARG A 204 -10.50 9.46 0.37
CA ARG A 204 -10.42 8.14 1.02
C ARG A 204 -8.98 7.81 1.37
N ALA A 205 -8.74 7.47 2.64
CA ALA A 205 -7.45 6.95 3.11
C ALA A 205 -7.14 5.59 2.47
N ILE A 206 -5.89 5.38 2.09
CA ILE A 206 -5.45 4.14 1.43
C ILE A 206 -4.99 3.09 2.45
N THR A 207 -5.28 1.82 2.17
CA THR A 207 -4.77 0.67 2.93
C THR A 207 -3.39 0.26 2.43
N GLY A 208 -2.67 -0.59 3.18
CA GLY A 208 -1.36 -1.11 2.75
C GLY A 208 -1.42 -1.84 1.38
N THR A 209 -2.49 -2.59 1.12
CA THR A 209 -2.71 -3.23 -0.20
C THR A 209 -2.97 -2.19 -1.30
N ALA A 210 -3.68 -1.11 -0.98
CA ALA A 210 -3.90 -0.02 -1.93
C ALA A 210 -2.59 0.72 -2.27
N LEU A 211 -1.74 0.99 -1.27
CA LEU A 211 -0.42 1.61 -1.46
C LEU A 211 0.51 0.75 -2.31
N GLY A 212 0.52 -0.58 -2.10
CA GLY A 212 1.30 -1.51 -2.92
C GLY A 212 0.87 -1.51 -4.40
N ASN A 213 -0.43 -1.68 -4.65
CA ASN A 213 -0.99 -1.60 -6.00
C ASN A 213 -0.73 -0.22 -6.65
N LEU A 214 -0.77 0.87 -5.88
CA LEU A 214 -0.51 2.22 -6.37
C LEU A 214 0.95 2.40 -6.80
N ALA A 215 1.91 1.84 -6.05
CA ALA A 215 3.31 1.80 -6.43
C ALA A 215 3.54 1.00 -7.72
N GLU A 216 2.90 -0.16 -7.87
CA GLU A 216 2.94 -0.94 -9.12
C GLU A 216 2.43 -0.13 -10.33
N VAL A 217 1.31 0.57 -10.18
CA VAL A 217 0.72 1.41 -11.23
C VAL A 217 1.64 2.57 -11.64
N TYR A 218 2.29 3.25 -10.69
CA TYR A 218 3.26 4.31 -11.02
C TYR A 218 4.53 3.76 -11.67
N ILE A 219 5.06 2.63 -11.18
CA ILE A 219 6.24 1.98 -11.76
C ILE A 219 5.96 1.51 -13.19
N GLU A 220 4.79 0.95 -13.47
CA GLU A 220 4.42 0.52 -14.83
C GLU A 220 4.20 1.72 -15.78
N ALA A 221 3.70 2.85 -15.29
CA ALA A 221 3.68 4.09 -16.07
C ALA A 221 5.10 4.52 -16.48
N ILE A 222 6.03 4.61 -15.53
CA ILE A 222 7.43 4.98 -15.77
C ILE A 222 8.10 4.00 -16.74
N ARG A 223 7.97 2.68 -16.50
CA ARG A 223 8.55 1.62 -17.35
C ARG A 223 7.99 1.61 -18.77
N SER A 224 6.75 2.03 -18.97
CA SER A 224 6.13 2.17 -20.30
C SER A 224 6.40 3.54 -20.96
N GLY A 225 7.28 4.38 -20.38
CA GLY A 225 7.64 5.69 -20.91
C GLY A 225 6.53 6.74 -20.76
N LYS A 226 5.55 6.50 -19.89
CA LYS A 226 4.43 7.40 -19.62
C LYS A 226 4.70 8.19 -18.33
N VAL A 227 4.27 9.44 -18.33
CA VAL A 227 4.29 10.29 -17.14
C VAL A 227 3.27 9.74 -16.11
N PRO A 228 3.67 9.44 -14.86
CA PRO A 228 2.75 9.14 -13.76
C PRO A 228 1.62 10.16 -13.65
N CYS A 229 0.38 9.66 -13.58
CA CYS A 229 -0.82 10.49 -13.49
C CYS A 229 -1.68 10.05 -12.31
N LEU A 230 -2.00 10.97 -11.40
CA LEU A 230 -2.72 10.68 -10.16
C LEU A 230 -4.14 10.17 -10.44
N GLU A 231 -4.89 10.87 -11.27
CA GLU A 231 -6.26 10.49 -11.64
C GLU A 231 -6.31 9.10 -12.30
N ASN A 232 -5.47 8.87 -13.31
CA ASN A 232 -5.36 7.57 -13.98
C ASN A 232 -4.93 6.46 -13.01
N ALA A 233 -4.08 6.77 -12.04
CA ALA A 233 -3.65 5.81 -11.04
C ALA A 233 -4.78 5.44 -10.06
N VAL A 234 -5.63 6.39 -9.67
CA VAL A 234 -6.81 6.12 -8.83
C VAL A 234 -7.86 5.29 -9.59
N VAL A 235 -8.10 5.55 -10.87
CA VAL A 235 -8.99 4.74 -11.72
C VAL A 235 -8.44 3.31 -11.87
N SER A 236 -7.13 3.18 -12.13
CA SER A 236 -6.47 1.87 -12.26
C SER A 236 -6.49 1.09 -10.93
N LEU A 237 -6.23 1.76 -9.81
CA LEU A 237 -6.28 1.20 -8.47
C LEU A 237 -7.69 0.70 -8.13
N ALA A 238 -8.73 1.50 -8.40
CA ALA A 238 -10.12 1.11 -8.20
C ALA A 238 -10.47 -0.16 -8.98
N LYS A 239 -10.09 -0.23 -10.26
CA LYS A 239 -10.28 -1.44 -11.09
C LYS A 239 -9.57 -2.66 -10.50
N ILE A 240 -8.30 -2.55 -10.11
CA ILE A 240 -7.53 -3.67 -9.54
C ILE A 240 -8.14 -4.13 -8.21
N GLN A 241 -8.49 -3.21 -7.31
CA GLN A 241 -9.05 -3.55 -6.01
C GLN A 241 -10.46 -4.12 -6.10
N ASN A 242 -11.33 -3.56 -6.94
CA ASN A 242 -12.72 -4.02 -7.06
C ASN A 242 -12.82 -5.40 -7.71
N VAL A 243 -12.01 -5.70 -8.74
CA VAL A 243 -11.92 -7.07 -9.30
C VAL A 243 -11.49 -8.06 -8.21
N ARG A 244 -10.46 -7.73 -7.43
CA ARG A 244 -10.00 -8.58 -6.31
C ARG A 244 -11.06 -8.71 -5.20
N ALA A 245 -11.81 -7.66 -4.91
CA ALA A 245 -12.91 -7.68 -3.95
C ALA A 245 -14.05 -8.59 -4.40
N VAL A 246 -14.43 -8.59 -5.69
CA VAL A 246 -15.41 -9.53 -6.26
C VAL A 246 -14.91 -10.97 -6.17
N GLU A 247 -13.63 -11.24 -6.50
CA GLU A 247 -13.04 -12.58 -6.39
C GLU A 247 -13.08 -13.10 -4.94
N GLN A 248 -12.63 -12.30 -3.97
CA GLN A 248 -12.62 -12.67 -2.54
C GLN A 248 -14.01 -12.79 -1.91
N ALA A 249 -14.93 -11.90 -2.28
CA ALA A 249 -16.33 -11.99 -1.85
C ALA A 249 -17.00 -13.26 -2.38
N LEU A 250 -16.76 -13.63 -3.65
CA LEU A 250 -17.27 -14.87 -4.23
C LEU A 250 -16.64 -16.12 -3.59
N GLU A 251 -15.36 -16.09 -3.23
CA GLU A 251 -14.70 -17.17 -2.48
C GLU A 251 -15.29 -17.33 -1.07
N SER A 252 -15.59 -16.22 -0.39
CA SER A 252 -16.29 -16.22 0.90
C SER A 252 -17.70 -16.77 0.78
N TYR A 253 -18.46 -16.31 -0.23
CA TYR A 253 -19.80 -16.82 -0.56
C TYR A 253 -19.79 -18.34 -0.77
N MET A 254 -18.87 -18.83 -1.61
CA MET A 254 -18.77 -20.25 -1.93
C MET A 254 -18.39 -21.08 -0.71
N THR A 255 -17.42 -20.63 0.09
CA THR A 255 -17.01 -21.29 1.34
C THR A 255 -18.17 -21.42 2.32
N GLU A 256 -18.99 -20.38 2.45
CA GLU A 256 -20.14 -20.35 3.36
C GLU A 256 -21.31 -21.22 2.87
N MET A 257 -21.58 -21.22 1.56
CA MET A 257 -22.53 -22.15 0.95
C MET A 257 -22.07 -23.61 1.11
N LEU A 258 -20.77 -23.89 0.93
CA LEU A 258 -20.16 -25.21 1.05
C LEU A 258 -20.19 -25.77 2.46
N SER A 259 -20.05 -24.92 3.48
CA SER A 259 -19.99 -25.35 4.88
C SER A 259 -21.37 -25.67 5.45
N MET A 260 -22.41 -24.94 5.04
CA MET A 260 -23.76 -25.09 5.57
C MET A 260 -24.69 -25.97 4.72
N ALA A 261 -24.57 -25.97 3.39
CA ALA A 261 -25.54 -26.68 2.54
C ALA A 261 -25.21 -28.19 2.40
N GLN A 262 -26.09 -29.03 2.94
CA GLN A 262 -26.03 -30.49 2.77
C GLN A 262 -27.16 -30.95 1.86
N LEU A 263 -26.84 -31.38 0.64
CA LEU A 263 -27.85 -31.77 -0.35
C LEU A 263 -28.21 -33.28 -0.25
N PRO A 264 -29.48 -33.67 -0.40
CA PRO A 264 -30.66 -32.81 -0.63
C PRO A 264 -31.16 -32.16 0.67
N MET A 265 -31.65 -30.93 0.55
CA MET A 265 -32.28 -30.15 1.64
C MET A 265 -33.50 -29.39 1.12
N ASP A 266 -34.27 -28.80 2.02
CA ASP A 266 -35.43 -28.00 1.67
C ASP A 266 -35.03 -26.71 0.90
N PRO A 267 -35.81 -26.26 -0.11
CA PRO A 267 -35.55 -25.01 -0.81
C PRO A 267 -35.57 -23.76 0.07
N GLU A 268 -36.38 -23.71 1.13
CA GLU A 268 -36.45 -22.58 2.06
C GLU A 268 -35.19 -22.49 2.92
N ASP A 269 -34.74 -23.62 3.48
CA ASP A 269 -33.46 -23.72 4.19
C ASP A 269 -32.27 -23.33 3.29
N LEU A 270 -32.26 -23.78 2.02
CA LEU A 270 -31.21 -23.42 1.06
C LEU A 270 -31.25 -21.92 0.71
N SER A 271 -32.43 -21.31 0.69
CA SER A 271 -32.59 -19.85 0.51
C SER A 271 -32.07 -19.08 1.72
N ASN A 272 -32.34 -19.55 2.94
CA ASN A 272 -31.84 -18.95 4.17
C ASN A 272 -30.30 -18.98 4.24
N ILE A 273 -29.69 -20.12 3.88
CA ILE A 273 -28.22 -20.24 3.75
C ILE A 273 -27.68 -19.27 2.69
N HIS A 274 -28.33 -19.15 1.54
CA HIS A 274 -27.94 -18.21 0.49
C HIS A 274 -27.93 -16.76 0.98
N THR A 275 -28.96 -16.31 1.70
CA THR A 275 -29.01 -14.95 2.27
C THR A 275 -27.89 -14.70 3.28
N VAL A 276 -27.55 -15.69 4.12
CA VAL A 276 -26.42 -15.57 5.07
C VAL A 276 -25.08 -15.47 4.33
N ALA A 277 -24.85 -16.34 3.34
CA ALA A 277 -23.63 -16.35 2.54
C ALA A 277 -23.47 -15.07 1.70
N GLU A 278 -24.57 -14.58 1.10
CA GLU A 278 -24.58 -13.34 0.31
C GLU A 278 -24.31 -12.11 1.18
N LYS A 279 -24.88 -12.04 2.38
CA LYS A 279 -24.60 -10.98 3.34
C LYS A 279 -23.12 -10.94 3.70
N LYS A 280 -22.54 -12.09 4.09
CA LYS A 280 -21.11 -12.21 4.44
C LYS A 280 -20.19 -11.84 3.28
N ALA A 281 -20.52 -12.28 2.07
CA ALA A 281 -19.79 -11.90 0.86
C ALA A 281 -19.86 -10.39 0.57
N THR A 282 -21.03 -9.78 0.80
CA THR A 282 -21.22 -8.33 0.65
C THR A 282 -20.41 -7.55 1.68
N GLU A 283 -20.34 -8.02 2.93
CA GLU A 283 -19.49 -7.44 3.98
C GLU A 283 -18.00 -7.50 3.59
N VAL A 284 -17.52 -8.64 3.07
CA VAL A 284 -16.15 -8.79 2.53
C VAL A 284 -15.90 -7.84 1.35
N PHE A 285 -16.85 -7.73 0.41
CA PHE A 285 -16.74 -6.82 -0.72
C PHE A 285 -16.63 -5.36 -0.26
N ILE A 286 -17.53 -4.89 0.63
CA ILE A 286 -17.53 -3.51 1.13
C ILE A 286 -16.23 -3.17 1.87
N ALA A 287 -15.66 -4.12 2.63
CA ALA A 287 -14.39 -3.92 3.32
C ALA A 287 -13.19 -3.78 2.37
N MET A 288 -13.24 -4.40 1.18
CA MET A 288 -12.13 -4.43 0.22
C MET A 288 -12.29 -3.51 -0.99
N SER A 289 -13.52 -3.14 -1.36
CA SER A 289 -13.80 -2.36 -2.56
C SER A 289 -13.39 -0.91 -2.40
N PHE A 290 -12.95 -0.30 -3.51
CA PHE A 290 -12.40 1.03 -3.58
C PHE A 290 -13.00 1.80 -4.75
N ASN A 291 -13.68 2.91 -4.45
CA ASN A 291 -14.21 3.88 -5.42
C ASN A 291 -15.12 3.30 -6.53
N ASP A 292 -15.96 2.28 -6.20
CA ASP A 292 -16.97 1.70 -7.10
C ASP A 292 -18.24 2.59 -7.19
N ASN A 293 -18.07 3.84 -7.65
CA ASN A 293 -19.12 4.86 -7.59
C ASN A 293 -20.37 4.51 -8.42
N ASP A 294 -20.17 3.86 -9.57
CA ASP A 294 -21.25 3.39 -10.46
C ASP A 294 -21.80 2.01 -10.04
N GLN A 295 -21.30 1.43 -8.94
CA GLN A 295 -21.69 0.11 -8.40
C GLN A 295 -21.53 -1.04 -9.39
N ILE A 296 -20.63 -0.91 -10.38
CA ILE A 296 -20.46 -1.88 -11.47
C ILE A 296 -19.99 -3.22 -10.90
N TYR A 297 -19.03 -3.19 -9.98
CA TYR A 297 -18.47 -4.40 -9.37
C TYR A 297 -19.39 -5.00 -8.30
N GLN A 298 -20.12 -4.15 -7.57
CA GLN A 298 -21.19 -4.61 -6.67
C GLN A 298 -22.30 -5.34 -7.43
N GLN A 299 -22.77 -4.80 -8.56
CA GLN A 299 -23.76 -5.46 -9.43
C GLN A 299 -23.21 -6.76 -10.02
N GLU A 300 -21.94 -6.78 -10.42
CA GLU A 300 -21.28 -8.00 -10.88
C GLU A 300 -21.25 -9.10 -9.79
N LEU A 301 -20.93 -8.75 -8.55
CA LEU A 301 -20.97 -9.69 -7.42
C LEU A 301 -22.37 -10.27 -7.21
N MET A 302 -23.41 -9.43 -7.19
CA MET A 302 -24.80 -9.89 -7.04
C MET A 302 -25.24 -10.82 -8.19
N ALA A 303 -24.85 -10.50 -9.43
CA ALA A 303 -25.10 -11.37 -10.59
C ALA A 303 -24.36 -12.72 -10.48
N ARG A 304 -23.13 -12.73 -9.97
CA ARG A 304 -22.34 -13.95 -9.74
C ARG A 304 -22.88 -14.80 -8.58
N ASN A 305 -23.32 -14.20 -7.47
CA ASN A 305 -23.93 -14.89 -6.33
C ASN A 305 -25.24 -15.57 -6.75
N THR A 306 -26.17 -14.82 -7.35
CA THR A 306 -27.45 -15.36 -7.83
C THR A 306 -27.27 -16.43 -8.91
N GLY A 307 -26.31 -16.26 -9.84
CA GLY A 307 -25.92 -17.28 -10.81
C GLY A 307 -25.36 -18.55 -10.17
N SER A 308 -24.61 -18.41 -9.08
CA SER A 308 -24.01 -19.52 -8.33
C SER A 308 -25.02 -20.25 -7.45
N ALA A 309 -26.01 -19.55 -6.87
CA ALA A 309 -27.14 -20.14 -6.15
C ALA A 309 -28.09 -20.94 -7.07
N ARG A 310 -28.35 -20.44 -8.28
CA ARG A 310 -29.28 -21.08 -9.24
C ARG A 310 -28.85 -22.48 -9.68
N LYS A 311 -27.55 -22.81 -9.66
CA LYS A 311 -27.03 -24.15 -10.02
C LYS A 311 -27.47 -25.24 -9.01
N PRO A 312 -27.11 -25.18 -7.71
CA PRO A 312 -27.57 -26.15 -6.72
C PRO A 312 -29.09 -26.15 -6.54
N ILE A 313 -29.78 -25.00 -6.62
CA ILE A 313 -31.26 -24.96 -6.56
C ILE A 313 -31.88 -25.78 -7.72
N LYS A 314 -31.41 -25.61 -8.96
CA LYS A 314 -31.91 -26.43 -10.08
C LYS A 314 -31.62 -27.92 -9.89
N HIS A 315 -30.44 -28.26 -9.35
CA HIS A 315 -30.10 -29.65 -9.06
C HIS A 315 -30.96 -30.23 -7.92
N SER A 316 -31.16 -29.53 -6.80
CA SER A 316 -32.00 -29.99 -5.69
C SER A 316 -33.47 -30.14 -6.11
N VAL A 317 -34.02 -29.20 -6.88
CA VAL A 317 -35.37 -29.30 -7.44
C VAL A 317 -35.48 -30.49 -8.42
N SER A 318 -34.50 -30.70 -9.31
CA SER A 318 -34.50 -31.86 -10.21
C SER A 318 -34.43 -33.20 -9.47
N PHE A 319 -33.65 -33.25 -8.38
CA PHE A 319 -33.52 -34.43 -7.53
C PHE A 319 -34.82 -34.68 -6.74
N GLY A 320 -35.38 -33.64 -6.11
CA GLY A 320 -36.65 -33.70 -5.37
C GLY A 320 -37.84 -34.10 -6.24
N SER A 321 -37.93 -33.57 -7.47
CA SER A 321 -38.95 -33.99 -8.44
C SER A 321 -38.76 -35.44 -8.89
N SER A 322 -37.52 -35.90 -9.10
CA SER A 322 -37.24 -37.31 -9.40
C SER A 322 -37.52 -38.24 -8.22
N TRP A 323 -37.31 -37.77 -6.98
CA TRP A 323 -37.63 -38.50 -5.76
C TRP A 323 -39.15 -38.60 -5.54
N LYS A 324 -39.89 -37.49 -5.71
CA LYS A 324 -41.36 -37.48 -5.65
C LYS A 324 -41.97 -38.39 -6.71
N ALA A 325 -41.55 -38.28 -7.98
CA ALA A 325 -42.00 -39.19 -9.03
C ALA A 325 -41.71 -40.67 -8.70
N GLY A 326 -40.57 -40.98 -8.07
CA GLY A 326 -40.23 -42.32 -7.59
C GLY A 326 -41.01 -42.79 -6.35
N ALA A 327 -41.54 -41.87 -5.54
CA ALA A 327 -42.38 -42.14 -4.39
C ALA A 327 -43.85 -42.35 -4.82
N ASP A 328 -44.39 -41.46 -5.66
CA ASP A 328 -45.73 -41.59 -6.24
C ASP A 328 -45.87 -42.91 -7.04
N SER A 329 -44.80 -43.32 -7.74
CA SER A 329 -44.72 -44.62 -8.43
C SER A 329 -44.68 -45.84 -7.50
N ARG A 330 -44.41 -45.66 -6.19
CA ARG A 330 -44.42 -46.73 -5.17
C ARG A 330 -45.74 -46.80 -4.42
N GLU A 331 -46.44 -45.69 -4.22
CA GLU A 331 -47.77 -45.69 -3.59
C GLU A 331 -48.88 -46.20 -4.53
N ALA A 332 -48.70 -46.11 -5.85
CA ALA A 332 -49.63 -46.68 -6.84
C ALA A 332 -49.57 -48.22 -7.00
N GLY A 333 -48.86 -48.94 -6.12
CA GLY A 333 -48.30 -50.28 -6.41
C GLY A 333 -48.63 -51.44 -5.44
N THR A 334 -49.79 -51.45 -4.75
CA THR A 334 -50.19 -52.59 -3.89
C THR A 334 -51.18 -53.56 -4.55
N ALA A 335 -50.67 -54.47 -5.40
CA ALA A 335 -51.17 -55.84 -5.58
C ALA A 335 -50.31 -56.60 -6.63
N GLY A 336 -49.93 -57.85 -6.36
CA GLY A 336 -49.36 -58.76 -7.37
C GLY A 336 -47.90 -59.17 -7.11
N SER A 337 -47.72 -60.45 -6.82
CA SER A 337 -46.44 -61.12 -6.65
C SER A 337 -45.65 -61.33 -7.95
N ALA A 338 -44.35 -61.65 -7.80
CA ALA A 338 -43.46 -62.34 -8.75
C ALA A 338 -42.51 -61.49 -9.63
N GLN A 339 -41.39 -61.10 -9.03
CA GLN A 339 -40.04 -61.53 -9.45
C GLN A 339 -39.72 -61.55 -10.97
N LYS A 340 -39.49 -60.38 -11.57
CA LYS A 340 -38.58 -60.19 -12.71
C LYS A 340 -38.09 -58.73 -12.80
N SER A 341 -36.98 -58.52 -13.52
CA SER A 341 -36.23 -57.26 -13.75
C SER A 341 -35.48 -56.62 -12.58
N ILE A 342 -34.29 -57.17 -12.28
CA ILE A 342 -33.14 -56.38 -11.80
C ILE A 342 -32.33 -55.95 -13.03
N SER A 343 -32.65 -54.77 -13.56
CA SER A 343 -31.81 -53.99 -14.47
C SER A 343 -32.29 -52.53 -14.42
N HIS A 344 -31.38 -51.57 -14.64
CA HIS A 344 -31.58 -50.10 -14.43
C HIS A 344 -31.41 -49.57 -12.98
N SER A 345 -30.34 -49.96 -12.30
CA SER A 345 -29.88 -49.29 -11.06
C SER A 345 -28.37 -48.99 -11.05
N ALA A 346 -27.77 -48.72 -12.22
CA ALA A 346 -26.31 -48.69 -12.41
C ALA A 346 -25.73 -47.45 -13.12
N SER A 347 -26.52 -46.39 -13.36
CA SER A 347 -26.07 -45.20 -14.12
C SER A 347 -25.91 -43.90 -13.31
N PHE A 348 -26.41 -43.82 -12.08
CA PHE A 348 -26.44 -42.55 -11.31
C PHE A 348 -25.21 -42.25 -10.43
N GLY A 349 -24.16 -43.09 -10.50
CA GLY A 349 -22.87 -42.81 -9.83
C GLY A 349 -22.00 -41.75 -10.53
N GLY A 350 -22.31 -41.36 -11.77
CA GLY A 350 -21.48 -40.44 -12.56
C GLY A 350 -21.65 -38.95 -12.22
N SER A 351 -22.86 -38.51 -11.86
CA SER A 351 -23.20 -37.07 -11.78
C SER A 351 -22.58 -36.34 -10.57
N TRP A 352 -22.36 -37.04 -9.47
CA TRP A 352 -21.77 -36.46 -8.25
C TRP A 352 -20.32 -36.01 -8.44
N LYS A 353 -19.54 -36.73 -9.27
CA LYS A 353 -18.19 -36.28 -9.68
C LYS A 353 -18.23 -35.01 -10.53
N THR A 354 -19.34 -34.71 -11.20
CA THR A 354 -19.50 -33.52 -12.04
C THR A 354 -19.93 -32.29 -11.23
N VAL A 355 -20.74 -32.45 -10.17
CA VAL A 355 -21.11 -31.33 -9.28
C VAL A 355 -19.95 -31.00 -8.32
N ALA A 356 -19.39 -32.01 -7.63
CA ALA A 356 -18.17 -31.82 -6.85
C ALA A 356 -16.98 -31.42 -7.74
N GLY A 357 -16.97 -31.86 -9.01
CA GLY A 357 -16.05 -31.40 -10.05
C GLY A 357 -16.23 -29.92 -10.35
N SER A 358 -17.45 -29.47 -10.69
CA SER A 358 -17.73 -28.06 -11.00
C SER A 358 -17.49 -27.12 -9.81
N TRP A 359 -17.65 -27.59 -8.57
CA TRP A 359 -17.31 -26.83 -7.37
C TRP A 359 -15.79 -26.81 -7.15
N LYS A 360 -15.07 -27.90 -7.44
CA LYS A 360 -13.60 -27.94 -7.44
C LYS A 360 -12.94 -27.19 -8.61
N THR A 361 -13.57 -27.06 -9.78
CA THR A 361 -12.99 -26.32 -10.92
C THR A 361 -12.93 -24.82 -10.64
N VAL A 362 -13.94 -24.26 -9.95
CA VAL A 362 -13.96 -22.84 -9.58
C VAL A 362 -12.93 -22.54 -8.48
N ALA A 363 -12.76 -23.43 -7.49
CA ALA A 363 -11.73 -23.30 -6.46
C ALA A 363 -10.30 -23.66 -6.96
N GLY A 364 -10.18 -24.53 -7.97
CA GLY A 364 -8.90 -25.14 -8.36
C GLY A 364 -8.09 -24.36 -9.41
N SER A 365 -8.69 -23.43 -10.15
CA SER A 365 -8.04 -22.76 -11.29
C SER A 365 -6.95 -21.73 -10.94
N ARG A 366 -6.56 -21.59 -9.67
CA ARG A 366 -5.44 -20.70 -9.26
C ARG A 366 -4.48 -21.25 -8.20
N MET A 367 -4.54 -22.55 -7.85
CA MET A 367 -3.58 -23.20 -6.93
C MET A 367 -2.37 -23.88 -7.62
N ALA A 368 -2.20 -23.71 -8.94
CA ALA A 368 -1.15 -24.39 -9.72
C ALA A 368 -0.02 -23.45 -10.19
N SER A 369 0.45 -22.58 -9.30
CA SER A 369 1.72 -21.85 -9.41
C SER A 369 2.16 -21.46 -7.99
N PHE A 370 3.43 -21.66 -7.66
CA PHE A 370 3.97 -21.72 -6.28
C PHE A 370 3.48 -22.90 -5.43
N LEU A 371 4.23 -24.01 -5.49
CA LEU A 371 4.95 -24.59 -4.33
C LEU A 371 5.65 -25.90 -4.74
N ALA A 372 6.97 -25.85 -4.90
CA ALA A 372 7.83 -27.03 -5.07
C ALA A 372 9.15 -26.81 -4.33
N GLY A 373 9.29 -27.42 -3.15
CA GLY A 373 10.46 -27.28 -2.26
C GLY A 373 10.12 -27.87 -0.88
N PRO A 374 10.83 -28.90 -0.37
CA PRO A 374 10.27 -29.75 0.68
C PRO A 374 10.60 -29.30 2.11
N LEU A 375 9.62 -29.48 3.01
CA LEU A 375 9.80 -29.37 4.45
C LEU A 375 10.59 -30.58 5.01
N ARG A 376 11.60 -30.31 5.84
CA ARG A 376 11.99 -31.19 6.96
C ARG A 376 11.77 -30.41 8.24
N GLY A 377 10.94 -30.92 9.15
CA GLY A 377 10.60 -30.25 10.40
C GLY A 377 11.46 -30.70 11.59
N SER A 378 11.31 -29.98 12.70
CA SER A 378 11.69 -30.42 14.06
C SER A 378 10.83 -29.70 15.12
N SER A 379 10.23 -30.50 16.01
CA SER A 379 9.88 -30.24 17.44
C SER A 379 9.36 -28.88 17.95
N LEU A 380 8.26 -28.94 18.71
CA LEU A 380 7.72 -27.85 19.53
C LEU A 380 8.63 -27.45 20.71
N GLY A 381 8.52 -26.18 21.12
CA GLY A 381 8.82 -25.70 22.47
C GLY A 381 7.97 -24.46 22.82
N ARG A 382 7.18 -24.50 23.90
CA ARG A 382 6.48 -23.31 24.44
C ARG A 382 7.39 -22.60 25.44
N LEU A 383 7.55 -21.28 25.35
CA LEU A 383 7.91 -20.41 26.48
C LEU A 383 7.29 -19.02 26.30
N GLY A 384 7.05 -18.34 27.43
CA GLY A 384 6.40 -17.02 27.50
C GLY A 384 7.34 -15.83 27.25
N PRO A 385 6.85 -14.59 27.43
CA PRO A 385 7.50 -13.40 26.90
C PRO A 385 8.71 -12.93 27.73
N GLY A 386 9.79 -12.59 27.05
CA GLY A 386 10.95 -11.92 27.62
C GLY A 386 11.92 -11.51 26.51
N ILE A 387 12.11 -10.20 26.31
CA ILE A 387 13.05 -9.65 25.33
C ILE A 387 14.47 -9.72 25.91
N ARG A 388 15.41 -10.31 25.16
CA ARG A 388 16.85 -10.20 25.40
C ARG A 388 17.58 -10.24 24.05
N LEU A 389 18.50 -9.30 23.85
CA LEU A 389 19.40 -9.23 22.69
C LEU A 389 20.80 -9.73 23.12
N GLU A 390 21.48 -10.46 22.23
CA GLU A 390 22.88 -10.93 22.39
C GLU A 390 23.61 -10.87 21.02
N PRO A 391 24.95 -10.70 20.96
CA PRO A 391 25.62 -10.06 19.81
C PRO A 391 26.56 -10.95 18.96
N TRP A 392 26.74 -10.56 17.69
CA TRP A 392 27.73 -11.06 16.71
C TRP A 392 28.08 -9.87 15.77
N GLY A 393 29.25 -9.67 15.14
CA GLY A 393 30.51 -10.42 15.05
C GLY A 393 31.20 -10.11 13.69
N MET A 394 32.22 -9.23 13.66
CA MET A 394 32.91 -8.74 12.43
C MET A 394 33.93 -9.75 11.83
N PRO A 395 34.23 -9.73 10.50
CA PRO A 395 35.12 -8.72 9.84
C PRO A 395 34.89 -8.45 8.31
N THR A 396 35.55 -7.56 7.53
CA THR A 396 36.26 -6.25 7.69
C THR A 396 36.59 -5.64 6.29
N GLY A 397 36.46 -4.31 6.08
CA GLY A 397 37.13 -3.54 4.99
C GLY A 397 36.39 -3.46 3.63
N VAL A 398 36.59 -2.45 2.74
CA VAL A 398 37.46 -1.24 2.72
C VAL A 398 36.77 -0.08 1.95
N THR A 399 36.98 1.16 2.43
CA THR A 399 36.72 2.51 1.87
C THR A 399 35.88 2.72 0.58
N GLY A 400 34.81 3.51 0.72
CA GLY A 400 34.19 4.32 -0.35
C GLY A 400 33.24 5.35 0.28
N GLY A 401 33.35 6.63 -0.09
CA GLY A 401 32.57 7.70 0.56
C GLY A 401 31.09 7.63 0.22
N ARG A 402 30.22 7.49 1.23
CA ARG A 402 28.76 7.52 1.08
C ARG A 402 28.13 8.49 2.07
N SER A 403 27.11 9.20 1.60
CA SER A 403 26.20 10.01 2.42
C SER A 403 25.29 9.08 3.22
N TRP A 404 25.27 9.19 4.56
CA TRP A 404 24.50 8.28 5.41
C TRP A 404 23.13 8.85 5.79
N TRP A 405 22.06 8.17 5.35
CA TRP A 405 20.70 8.38 5.83
C TRP A 405 20.30 7.45 6.99
N LEU A 406 19.12 7.77 7.53
CA LEU A 406 18.45 7.38 8.79
C LEU A 406 18.83 6.08 9.54
N VAL A 407 18.45 6.11 10.82
CA VAL A 407 18.56 5.01 11.81
C VAL A 407 18.14 3.65 11.22
N SER A 408 19.11 2.74 11.12
CA SER A 408 18.89 1.30 11.01
C SER A 408 20.01 0.55 11.75
N TRP A 409 19.70 -0.68 12.19
CA TRP A 409 20.67 -1.62 12.79
C TRP A 409 20.93 -2.78 11.80
N PRO A 410 22.13 -3.39 11.78
CA PRO A 410 22.53 -4.35 10.75
C PRO A 410 22.27 -5.84 11.09
N GLY A 411 22.14 -6.66 10.04
CA GLY A 411 22.20 -8.14 10.08
C GLY A 411 20.88 -8.84 9.73
N HIS A 412 20.84 -9.88 8.87
CA HIS A 412 21.88 -10.52 8.05
C HIS A 412 21.20 -11.25 6.83
N PRO A 413 21.85 -12.09 5.98
CA PRO A 413 21.63 -12.09 4.54
C PRO A 413 20.67 -13.18 4.03
N CYS A 414 20.43 -13.13 2.71
CA CYS A 414 19.55 -14.04 1.95
C CYS A 414 19.83 -15.54 2.12
N LEU A 415 18.74 -16.31 2.14
CA LEU A 415 18.61 -17.62 1.48
C LEU A 415 17.26 -17.65 0.74
#